data_AF-A0A6P1E4D7-F1
#
_entry.id   AF-A0A6P1E4D7-F1
#
_cell.length_a   1.000
_cell.length_b   1.000
_cell.length_c   1.000
_cell.angle_alpha   90.00
_cell.angle_beta   90.00
_cell.angle_gamma   90.00
#
_symmetry.space_group_name_H-M   'P 1'
#
loop_
_entity.id
_entity.type
_entity.pdbx_description
1 polymer ?
#
loop_
_entity_poly.entity_id
_entity_poly.type
_entity_poly.pdbx_seq_one_letter_code
_entity_poly.pdbx_strand_id
1 'polypeptide(L)'
;MAWNLDVKGVVHPFSALKQGFKQPHTLSYPVDRRPEVNGYRGFHVNTLSTCVGCGNCQDICMNEAIDMVEPLSQEGMNPKNASGLIPRIDYGRCCWCGLCADVCGPDSLRLDGDYVYVSADADSFLYMPKDQSER
;
A
#
# COMPACT_ATOMS: atom_id res chain seq x y z
N MET A 1 22.62 -13.09 -53.29
CA MET A 1 21.74 -12.51 -52.25
C MET A 1 21.94 -11.00 -52.25
N ALA A 2 21.11 -10.26 -52.98
CA ALA A 2 21.24 -8.80 -53.05
C ALA A 2 20.60 -8.20 -51.79
N TRP A 3 21.42 -7.68 -50.88
CA TRP A 3 20.95 -6.83 -49.80
C TRP A 3 20.56 -5.49 -50.39
N ASN A 4 19.26 -5.24 -50.53
CA ASN A 4 18.77 -3.89 -50.78
C ASN A 4 18.90 -3.11 -49.47
N LEU A 5 19.72 -2.06 -49.49
CA LEU A 5 19.87 -1.13 -48.39
C LEU A 5 18.52 -0.45 -48.14
N ASP A 6 17.87 -0.78 -47.02
CA ASP A 6 16.66 -0.11 -46.57
C ASP A 6 16.99 1.28 -46.03
N VAL A 7 17.11 2.24 -46.95
CA VAL A 7 17.41 3.64 -46.64
C VAL A 7 16.37 4.22 -45.68
N LYS A 8 15.10 3.83 -45.78
CA LYS A 8 14.05 4.32 -44.89
C LYS A 8 14.28 3.82 -43.46
N GLY A 9 14.61 2.54 -43.29
CA GLY A 9 14.97 1.95 -42.01
C GLY A 9 16.21 2.60 -41.37
N VAL A 10 17.20 3.00 -42.16
CA VAL A 10 18.41 3.69 -41.66
C VAL A 10 18.12 5.13 -41.25
N VAL A 11 17.20 5.83 -41.94
CA VAL A 11 16.94 7.26 -41.66
C VAL A 11 15.87 7.46 -40.57
N HIS A 12 14.94 6.51 -40.41
CA HIS A 12 13.84 6.60 -39.44
C HIS A 12 14.30 6.84 -37.98
N PRO A 13 15.39 6.23 -37.47
CA PRO A 13 15.88 6.50 -36.12
C PRO A 13 16.23 7.97 -35.86
N PHE A 14 16.63 8.74 -36.88
CA PHE A 14 16.90 10.17 -36.71
C PHE A 14 15.65 11.00 -36.40
N SER A 15 14.43 10.46 -36.60
CA SER A 15 13.22 11.12 -36.12
C SER A 15 13.15 11.23 -34.60
N ALA A 16 13.90 10.40 -33.87
CA ALA A 16 13.99 10.45 -32.41
C ALA A 16 14.64 11.74 -31.89
N LEU A 17 15.45 12.44 -32.71
CA LEU A 17 16.00 13.76 -32.36
C LEU A 17 14.88 14.78 -32.05
N LYS A 18 13.68 14.61 -32.62
CA LYS A 18 12.50 15.44 -32.30
C LYS A 18 12.06 15.31 -30.83
N GLN A 19 12.41 14.22 -30.15
CA GLN A 19 12.06 14.01 -28.75
C GLN A 19 12.87 14.90 -27.80
N GLY A 20 14.08 15.30 -28.18
CA GLY A 20 14.91 16.21 -27.37
C GLY A 20 14.34 17.63 -27.22
N PHE A 21 13.44 18.03 -28.11
CA PHE A 21 12.74 19.32 -28.05
C PHE A 21 11.42 19.27 -27.27
N LYS A 22 10.98 18.08 -26.81
CA LYS A 22 9.77 17.94 -26.00
C LYS A 22 10.12 17.91 -24.52
N GLN A 23 9.18 18.36 -23.70
CA GLN A 23 9.27 18.24 -22.24
C GLN A 23 9.36 16.75 -21.85
N PRO A 24 10.24 16.37 -20.89
CA PRO A 24 10.33 15.01 -20.43
C PRO A 24 9.06 14.62 -19.66
N HIS A 25 8.53 13.42 -19.93
CA HIS A 25 7.40 12.86 -19.19
C HIS A 25 7.85 12.17 -17.89
N THR A 26 8.65 12.86 -17.09
CA THR A 26 9.23 12.38 -15.83
C THR A 26 8.84 13.28 -14.67
N LEU A 27 8.82 12.73 -13.45
CA LEU A 27 8.60 13.48 -12.20
C LEU A 27 9.85 13.33 -11.34
N SER A 28 10.28 14.41 -10.68
CA SER A 28 11.47 14.41 -9.84
C SER A 28 11.13 13.96 -8.42
N TYR A 29 10.95 12.66 -8.20
CA TYR A 29 10.74 12.12 -6.86
C TYR A 29 12.02 12.28 -6.01
N PRO A 30 11.97 12.78 -4.77
CA PRO A 30 10.80 12.99 -3.91
C PRO A 30 10.20 14.42 -3.90
N VAL A 31 10.78 15.35 -4.67
CA VAL A 31 10.37 16.77 -4.71
C VAL A 31 8.97 16.91 -5.35
N ASP A 32 8.81 16.32 -6.52
CA ASP A 32 7.52 16.25 -7.22
C ASP A 32 6.88 14.88 -6.96
N ARG A 33 5.71 14.88 -6.32
CA ARG A 33 4.93 13.66 -6.07
C ARG A 33 3.74 13.58 -7.01
N ARG A 34 3.36 12.35 -7.37
CA ARG A 34 2.07 12.13 -8.03
C ARG A 34 0.94 12.49 -7.06
N PRO A 35 -0.15 13.08 -7.55
CA PRO A 35 -1.33 13.28 -6.71
C PRO A 35 -1.82 11.92 -6.22
N GLU A 36 -2.24 11.87 -4.96
CA GLU A 36 -2.83 10.67 -4.38
C GLU A 36 -4.12 10.32 -5.12
N VAL A 37 -4.28 9.02 -5.41
CA VAL A 37 -5.47 8.50 -6.08
C VAL A 37 -6.42 7.99 -5.00
N ASN A 38 -7.69 8.37 -5.09
CA ASN A 38 -8.70 7.84 -4.19
C ASN A 38 -8.80 6.31 -4.34
N GLY A 39 -8.78 5.58 -3.22
CA GLY A 39 -8.78 4.12 -3.22
C GLY A 39 -7.42 3.48 -3.51
N TYR A 40 -6.32 4.24 -3.41
CA TYR A 40 -5.00 3.63 -3.39
C TYR A 40 -4.87 2.63 -2.23
N ARG A 41 -4.14 1.53 -2.45
CA ARG A 41 -3.96 0.44 -1.49
C ARG A 41 -2.57 0.49 -0.87
N GLY A 42 -2.36 1.43 0.05
CA GLY A 42 -1.12 1.60 0.81
C GLY A 42 -1.15 0.89 2.16
N PHE A 43 -0.62 1.53 3.19
CA PHE A 43 -0.54 0.96 4.54
C PHE A 43 -1.91 0.81 5.21
N HIS A 44 -1.99 -0.15 6.12
CA HIS A 44 -3.21 -0.40 6.88
C HIS A 44 -3.34 0.63 8.00
N VAL A 45 -4.54 1.19 8.16
CA VAL A 45 -4.94 2.01 9.30
C VAL A 45 -6.10 1.31 9.99
N ASN A 46 -6.13 1.35 11.33
CA ASN A 46 -7.20 0.72 12.09
C ASN A 46 -7.80 1.72 13.06
N THR A 47 -9.07 2.09 12.85
CA THR A 47 -9.80 2.98 13.75
C THR A 47 -10.13 2.23 15.04
N LEU A 48 -9.36 2.48 16.11
CA LEU A 48 -9.44 1.69 17.35
C LEU A 48 -10.80 1.81 18.04
N SER A 49 -11.44 2.98 17.92
CA SER A 49 -12.74 3.27 18.53
C SER A 49 -13.91 2.51 17.90
N THR A 50 -13.75 2.00 16.67
CA THR A 50 -14.78 1.21 15.97
C THR A 50 -14.42 -0.26 15.85
N CYS A 51 -13.14 -0.63 15.92
CA CYS A 51 -12.69 -2.01 15.86
C CYS A 51 -13.29 -2.87 17.00
N VAL A 52 -14.01 -3.95 16.66
CA VAL A 52 -14.63 -4.86 17.64
C VAL A 52 -13.80 -6.12 17.93
N GLY A 53 -12.62 -6.23 17.32
CA GLY A 53 -11.70 -7.35 17.56
C GLY A 53 -12.22 -8.71 17.11
N CYS A 54 -13.03 -8.77 16.04
CA CYS A 54 -13.68 -10.00 15.59
C CYS A 54 -12.77 -11.02 14.89
N GLY A 55 -11.61 -10.61 14.38
CA GLY A 55 -10.67 -11.51 13.70
C GLY A 55 -10.98 -11.84 12.23
N ASN A 56 -12.11 -11.38 11.67
CA ASN A 56 -12.46 -11.67 10.26
C ASN A 56 -11.37 -11.25 9.26
N CYS A 57 -10.62 -10.19 9.54
CA CYS A 57 -9.51 -9.73 8.70
C CYS A 57 -8.34 -10.73 8.68
N GLN A 58 -8.07 -11.41 9.80
CA GLN A 58 -7.11 -12.51 9.88
C GLN A 58 -7.63 -13.72 9.11
N ASP A 59 -8.88 -14.14 9.35
CA ASP A 59 -9.46 -15.34 8.73
C ASP A 59 -9.55 -15.25 7.20
N ILE A 60 -9.83 -14.06 6.64
CA ILE A 60 -9.91 -13.87 5.18
C ILE A 60 -8.53 -13.77 4.51
N CYS A 61 -7.46 -13.59 5.29
CA CYS A 61 -6.13 -13.32 4.74
C CYS A 61 -5.52 -14.59 4.14
N MET A 62 -5.55 -14.69 2.80
CA MET A 62 -4.99 -15.83 2.06
C MET A 62 -3.47 -16.03 2.26
N ASN A 63 -2.75 -14.99 2.69
CA ASN A 63 -1.31 -15.01 2.90
C ASN A 63 -0.93 -15.20 4.38
N GLU A 64 -1.90 -15.35 5.29
CA GLU A 64 -1.66 -15.44 6.74
C GLU A 64 -0.74 -14.30 7.22
N ALA A 65 -1.02 -13.09 6.75
CA ALA A 65 -0.22 -11.89 7.00
C ALA A 65 -0.78 -11.03 8.14
N ILE A 66 -1.87 -11.45 8.78
CA ILE A 66 -2.54 -10.68 9.83
C ILE A 66 -2.65 -11.55 11.08
N ASP A 67 -2.15 -11.04 12.19
CA ASP A 67 -2.29 -11.65 13.52
C ASP A 67 -3.11 -10.73 14.43
N MET A 68 -4.08 -11.27 15.15
CA MET A 68 -4.76 -10.55 16.23
C MET A 68 -3.89 -10.54 17.49
N VAL A 69 -3.44 -9.35 17.91
CA VAL A 69 -2.53 -9.16 19.05
C VAL A 69 -3.07 -8.15 20.06
N GLU A 70 -2.56 -8.19 21.28
CA GLU A 70 -2.83 -7.16 22.27
C GLU A 70 -2.23 -5.81 21.81
N PRO A 71 -2.99 -4.71 21.89
CA PRO A 71 -2.47 -3.40 21.52
C PRO A 71 -1.45 -2.91 22.54
N LEU A 72 -0.54 -2.03 22.11
CA LEU A 72 0.45 -1.40 22.98
C LEU A 72 -0.20 -0.47 24.03
N SER A 73 -1.38 0.08 23.72
CA SER A 73 -2.20 0.88 24.62
C SER A 73 -3.67 0.53 24.44
N GLN A 74 -4.44 0.53 25.53
CA GLN A 74 -5.89 0.36 25.49
C GLN A 74 -6.63 1.69 25.31
N GLU A 75 -5.91 2.81 25.28
CA GLU A 75 -6.49 4.13 25.06
C GLU A 75 -7.14 4.21 23.66
N GLY A 76 -8.35 4.78 23.58
CA GLY A 76 -9.09 4.90 22.32
C GLY A 76 -9.71 3.60 21.79
N MET A 77 -9.55 2.46 22.47
CA MET A 77 -10.19 1.22 22.06
C MET A 77 -11.71 1.28 22.20
N ASN A 78 -12.39 0.63 21.26
CA ASN A 78 -13.83 0.39 21.35
C ASN A 78 -14.17 -0.40 22.63
N PRO A 79 -15.02 0.11 23.53
CA PRO A 79 -15.47 -0.64 24.72
C PRO A 79 -16.21 -1.95 24.38
N LYS A 80 -16.68 -2.09 23.14
CA LYS A 80 -17.33 -3.30 22.61
C LYS A 80 -16.35 -4.27 21.95
N ASN A 81 -15.05 -3.98 21.96
CA ASN A 81 -14.05 -4.94 21.51
C ASN A 81 -14.05 -6.15 22.47
N ALA A 82 -14.62 -7.26 22.02
CA ALA A 82 -14.87 -8.41 22.87
C ALA A 82 -13.59 -9.23 23.15
N SER A 83 -12.62 -9.19 22.24
CA SER A 83 -11.36 -9.95 22.37
C SER A 83 -10.26 -9.15 23.05
N GLY A 84 -10.34 -7.81 23.03
CA GLY A 84 -9.24 -6.95 23.45
C GLY A 84 -8.07 -6.95 22.46
N LEU A 85 -8.20 -7.60 21.30
CA LEU A 85 -7.16 -7.74 20.30
C LEU A 85 -7.39 -6.81 19.11
N ILE A 86 -6.30 -6.45 18.43
CA ILE A 86 -6.29 -5.67 17.20
C ILE A 86 -5.38 -6.33 16.14
N PRO A 87 -5.64 -6.13 14.84
CA PRO A 87 -4.80 -6.72 13.80
C PRO A 87 -3.41 -6.07 13.75
N ARG A 88 -2.38 -6.90 13.75
CA ARG A 88 -1.00 -6.60 13.33
C ARG A 88 -0.79 -7.17 11.93
N ILE A 89 -0.11 -6.44 11.05
CA ILE A 89 0.11 -6.85 9.67
C ILE A 89 1.60 -7.12 9.44
N ASP A 90 1.92 -8.30 8.92
CA ASP A 90 3.24 -8.62 8.39
C ASP A 90 3.35 -8.16 6.92
N TYR A 91 4.03 -7.04 6.70
CA TYR A 91 4.28 -6.51 5.35
C TYR A 91 5.31 -7.31 4.54
N GLY A 92 6.02 -8.26 5.15
CA GLY A 92 6.80 -9.26 4.42
C GLY A 92 5.92 -10.31 3.71
N ARG A 93 4.69 -10.53 4.19
CA ARG A 93 3.74 -11.52 3.63
C ARG A 93 2.55 -10.89 2.90
N CYS A 94 2.12 -9.70 3.33
CA CYS A 94 0.96 -9.03 2.76
C CYS A 94 1.15 -8.79 1.25
N CYS A 95 0.10 -9.03 0.45
CA CYS A 95 0.10 -8.75 -1.00
C CYS A 95 -0.81 -7.59 -1.42
N TRP A 96 -1.29 -6.78 -0.46
CA TRP A 96 -2.11 -5.58 -0.70
C TRP A 96 -3.38 -5.83 -1.53
N CYS A 97 -4.03 -6.97 -1.32
CA CYS A 97 -5.25 -7.35 -2.04
C CYS A 97 -6.50 -6.55 -1.62
N GLY A 98 -6.58 -6.11 -0.37
CA GLY A 98 -7.71 -5.34 0.17
C GLY A 98 -8.86 -6.13 0.78
N LEU A 99 -8.83 -7.48 0.72
CA LEU A 99 -9.91 -8.32 1.25
C LEU A 99 -10.19 -8.11 2.74
N CYS A 100 -9.15 -7.81 3.53
CA CYS A 100 -9.28 -7.52 4.95
C CYS A 100 -10.05 -6.23 5.25
N ALA A 101 -9.92 -5.22 4.38
CA ALA A 101 -10.69 -3.98 4.47
C ALA A 101 -12.14 -4.21 4.01
N ASP A 102 -12.34 -4.96 2.93
CA ASP A 102 -13.68 -5.24 2.39
C ASP A 102 -14.55 -6.08 3.35
N VAL A 103 -13.94 -7.02 4.10
CA VAL A 103 -14.67 -7.87 5.07
C VAL A 103 -14.91 -7.16 6.41
N CYS A 104 -14.29 -6.00 6.63
CA CYS A 104 -14.35 -5.29 7.90
C CYS A 104 -15.74 -4.65 8.08
N GLY A 105 -16.67 -5.38 8.69
CA GLY A 105 -18.04 -4.91 8.97
C GLY A 105 -18.14 -3.53 9.67
N PRO A 106 -17.35 -3.21 10.72
CA PRO A 106 -17.37 -1.89 11.34
C PRO A 106 -16.58 -0.82 10.56
N ASP A 107 -15.97 -1.19 9.42
CA ASP A 107 -15.12 -0.33 8.60
C ASP A 107 -13.99 0.36 9.41
N SER A 108 -13.41 -0.39 10.36
CA SER A 108 -12.31 0.06 11.20
C SER A 108 -10.96 -0.08 10.48
N LEU A 109 -10.74 -1.20 9.80
CA LEU A 109 -9.50 -1.49 9.08
C LEU A 109 -9.61 -1.02 7.62
N ARG A 110 -8.77 -0.08 7.22
CA ARG A 110 -8.74 0.48 5.87
C ARG A 110 -7.32 0.52 5.31
N LEU A 111 -7.23 0.67 3.99
CA LEU A 111 -5.96 0.92 3.30
C LEU A 111 -5.85 2.40 2.99
N ASP A 112 -4.67 2.96 3.28
CA ASP A 112 -4.41 4.38 3.15
C ASP A 112 -3.59 4.73 1.90
N GLY A 113 -3.42 6.02 1.62
CA GLY A 113 -2.60 6.54 0.52
C GLY A 113 -1.09 6.45 0.75
N ASP A 114 -0.64 6.26 2.00
CA ASP A 114 0.78 6.20 2.33
C ASP A 114 1.39 4.83 1.96
N TYR A 115 2.52 4.85 1.25
CA TYR A 115 3.19 3.65 0.73
C TYR A 115 4.71 3.62 0.89
N VAL A 116 5.29 4.70 1.44
CA VAL A 116 6.74 4.81 1.58
C VAL A 116 7.12 4.35 2.98
N TYR A 117 7.67 3.16 3.09
CA TYR A 117 8.29 2.66 4.30
C TYR A 117 9.57 1.92 3.93
N VAL A 118 10.70 2.42 4.42
CA VAL A 118 12.02 1.89 4.10
C VAL A 118 12.74 1.67 5.42
N SER A 119 13.10 0.42 5.67
CA SER A 119 13.85 0.01 6.86
C SER A 119 14.81 -1.10 6.49
N ALA A 120 15.96 -1.15 7.17
CA ALA A 120 16.92 -2.24 7.03
C ALA A 120 16.57 -3.44 7.92
N ASP A 121 15.75 -3.21 8.94
CA ASP A 121 15.34 -4.23 9.90
C ASP A 121 14.10 -4.97 9.39
N ALA A 122 14.16 -6.31 9.37
CA ALA A 122 13.07 -7.14 8.90
C ALA A 122 11.87 -7.10 9.87
N ASP A 123 12.13 -7.03 11.17
CA ASP A 123 11.08 -7.06 12.20
C ASP A 123 10.24 -5.77 12.19
N SER A 124 10.81 -4.66 11.71
CA SER A 124 10.06 -3.41 11.50
C SER A 124 8.88 -3.52 10.52
N PHE A 125 8.84 -4.57 9.69
CA PHE A 125 7.71 -4.85 8.79
C PHE A 125 6.55 -5.60 9.48
N LEU A 126 6.73 -6.04 10.74
CA LEU A 126 5.63 -6.44 11.61
C LEU A 126 4.92 -5.18 12.12
N TYR A 127 4.05 -4.66 11.27
CA TYR A 127 3.46 -3.35 11.42
C TYR A 127 2.20 -3.38 12.26
N MET A 128 2.15 -2.50 13.27
CA MET A 128 0.93 -2.18 14.00
C MET A 128 0.23 -1.02 13.28
N PRO A 129 -1.01 -1.19 12.78
CA PRO A 129 -1.81 -0.10 12.25
C PRO A 129 -1.89 1.07 13.22
N LYS A 130 -1.61 2.26 12.69
CA LYS A 130 -1.88 3.51 13.39
C LYS A 130 -3.38 3.73 13.49
N ASP A 131 -3.80 4.43 14.53
CA ASP A 131 -5.18 4.89 14.60
C ASP A 131 -5.42 5.93 13.52
N GLN A 132 -6.56 5.84 12.85
CA GLN A 132 -6.90 6.78 11.76
C GLN A 132 -7.00 8.23 12.28
N SER A 133 -7.27 8.41 13.58
CA SER A 133 -7.34 9.73 14.23
C SER A 133 -5.99 10.45 14.33
N GLU A 134 -4.86 9.73 14.18
CA GLU A 134 -3.50 10.26 14.32
C GLU A 134 -2.91 10.77 12.99
N ARG A 135 -3.74 10.86 11.93
CA ARG A 135 -3.35 11.35 10.61
C ARG A 135 -3.57 12.86 10.45
#